data_AF-A0A8J5I022-F1
#
_entry.id   AF-A0A8J5I022-F1
#
_cell.length_a   1.000
_cell.length_b   1.000
_cell.length_c   1.000
_cell.angle_alpha   90.00
_cell.angle_beta   90.00
_cell.angle_gamma   90.00
#
_symmetry.space_group_name_H-M   'P 1'
#
loop_
_entity.id
_entity.type
_entity.pdbx_description
1 polymer ?
#
loop_
_entity_poly.entity_id
_entity_poly.type
_entity_poly.pdbx_seq_one_letter_code
_entity_poly.pdbx_strand_id
1 'polypeptide(L)'
;MIYLYMRDIRVSLRSPKSLLLTSIPPDLVHAPPLMATKVYIVYYSMYGHVEKLAEKIKEGALSIEGVEAKLWQVPETLPDEVLVKMSAHPKSEVPIISPNQLAEADGLLFGFPTRFGMMAAQFKAFLDATGSLWRSQELAGKPAGLFFSTGSQGGGQETTALTAVTQLAHHGMIFVPIGYTFGAGMFEMEKVKGGSPYGAGTFAGDGSRFPSEIELEQAFHQGKYFAIIAKKLKASA
;
A
#
# COMPACT_ATOMS: atom_id res chain seq x y z
N MET A 1 48.22 33.16 -0.94
CA MET A 1 48.38 32.28 0.23
C MET A 1 47.34 31.18 0.13
N ILE A 2 47.69 30.03 -0.46
CA ILE A 2 47.13 28.69 -0.21
C ILE A 2 48.20 27.72 -0.71
N TYR A 3 48.65 26.87 0.21
CA TYR A 3 49.76 25.95 0.12
C TYR A 3 49.28 24.59 -0.43
N LEU A 4 50.11 23.98 -1.29
CA LEU A 4 50.49 22.56 -1.37
C LEU A 4 49.43 21.46 -1.11
N TYR A 5 49.19 20.60 -2.12
CA TYR A 5 49.78 19.23 -2.20
C TYR A 5 49.39 18.56 -3.53
N MET A 6 50.25 18.65 -4.55
CA MET A 6 50.25 17.72 -5.69
C MET A 6 51.63 17.10 -5.75
N ARG A 7 51.72 15.81 -5.40
CA ARG A 7 52.92 15.00 -5.60
C ARG A 7 52.76 14.19 -6.89
N ASP A 8 53.59 14.56 -7.85
CA ASP A 8 54.19 13.78 -8.94
C ASP A 8 53.61 12.38 -9.23
N ILE A 9 52.86 12.28 -10.33
CA ILE A 9 52.76 11.03 -11.10
C ILE A 9 53.70 11.17 -12.30
N ARG A 10 54.90 10.59 -12.19
CA ARG A 10 55.76 10.35 -13.35
C ARG A 10 55.17 9.21 -14.17
N VAL A 11 54.63 9.51 -15.34
CA VAL A 11 54.24 8.49 -16.33
C VAL A 11 55.51 8.00 -17.04
N SER A 12 55.97 6.81 -16.68
CA SER A 12 57.01 6.09 -17.41
C SER A 12 56.35 5.23 -18.50
N LEU A 13 56.55 5.60 -19.77
CA LEU A 13 56.14 4.80 -20.92
C LEU A 13 57.08 3.59 -21.05
N ARG A 14 56.62 2.41 -20.61
CA ARG A 14 57.20 1.10 -20.97
C ARG A 14 56.08 0.12 -21.39
N SER A 15 56.47 -0.77 -22.30
CA SER A 15 55.72 -1.66 -23.19
C SER A 15 54.60 -2.53 -22.58
N PRO A 16 53.68 -3.08 -23.41
CA PRO A 16 52.50 -3.78 -22.93
C PRO A 16 52.88 -5.19 -22.45
N LYS A 17 52.83 -5.41 -21.13
CA LYS A 17 52.78 -6.74 -20.53
C LYS A 17 51.49 -6.86 -19.72
N SER A 18 50.61 -7.73 -20.20
CA SER A 18 49.52 -8.42 -19.48
C SER A 18 48.95 -7.69 -18.24
N LEU A 19 47.82 -7.01 -18.43
CA LEU A 19 46.91 -6.74 -17.31
C LEU A 19 46.39 -8.09 -16.80
N LEU A 20 46.97 -8.56 -15.70
CA LEU A 20 46.31 -9.55 -14.85
C LEU A 20 45.06 -8.89 -14.29
N LEU A 21 43.89 -9.50 -14.56
CA LEU A 21 42.66 -9.21 -13.82
C LEU A 21 42.94 -9.47 -12.34
N THR A 22 43.16 -8.42 -11.57
CA THR A 22 43.03 -8.49 -10.11
C THR A 22 41.59 -8.85 -9.82
N SER A 23 41.39 -10.04 -9.27
CA SER A 23 40.10 -10.56 -8.83
C SER A 23 39.41 -9.57 -7.89
N ILE A 24 38.14 -9.28 -8.17
CA ILE A 24 37.24 -8.56 -7.27
C ILE A 24 37.27 -9.30 -5.91
N PRO A 25 37.41 -8.60 -4.78
CA PRO A 25 37.34 -9.22 -3.45
C PRO A 25 36.07 -10.08 -3.33
N PRO A 26 36.16 -11.34 -2.86
CA PRO A 26 35.01 -12.25 -2.79
C PRO A 26 33.86 -11.71 -1.92
N ASP A 27 34.17 -10.79 -1.04
CA ASP A 27 33.29 -10.08 -0.10
C ASP A 27 32.39 -9.02 -0.79
N LEU A 28 32.64 -8.69 -2.05
CA LEU A 28 31.75 -7.85 -2.89
C LEU A 28 30.81 -8.67 -3.80
N VAL A 29 30.90 -10.01 -3.80
CA VAL A 29 30.12 -10.90 -4.68
C VAL A 29 28.77 -11.30 -4.08
N HIS A 30 28.58 -11.09 -2.78
CA HIS A 30 27.32 -11.37 -2.09
C HIS A 30 26.85 -10.16 -1.29
N ALA A 31 26.22 -9.20 -1.99
CA ALA A 31 25.21 -8.40 -1.32
C ALA A 31 24.21 -9.37 -0.66
N PRO A 32 23.83 -9.16 0.62
CA PRO A 32 22.81 -9.98 1.25
C PRO A 32 21.57 -9.98 0.35
N PRO A 33 20.85 -11.11 0.20
CA PRO A 33 19.65 -11.13 -0.62
C PRO A 33 18.75 -10.00 -0.13
N LEU A 34 18.45 -9.06 -1.03
CA LEU A 34 17.57 -7.93 -0.74
C LEU A 34 16.24 -8.53 -0.25
N MET A 35 16.01 -8.48 1.06
CA MET A 35 14.80 -9.00 1.66
C MET A 35 13.62 -8.27 1.04
N ALA A 36 12.78 -9.00 0.30
CA ALA A 36 11.67 -8.43 -0.44
C ALA A 36 10.83 -7.51 0.47
N THR A 37 10.42 -6.36 -0.06
CA THR A 37 9.56 -5.41 0.66
C THR A 37 8.15 -5.99 0.74
N LYS A 38 7.64 -6.22 1.95
CA LYS A 38 6.34 -6.83 2.18
C LYS A 38 5.25 -5.76 2.26
N VAL A 39 4.34 -5.75 1.30
CA VAL A 39 3.17 -4.88 1.29
C VAL A 39 1.92 -5.71 1.62
N TYR A 40 1.23 -5.35 2.69
CA TYR A 40 -0.03 -5.98 3.07
C TYR A 40 -1.20 -5.11 2.63
N ILE A 41 -2.11 -5.69 1.86
CA ILE A 41 -3.38 -5.09 1.48
C ILE A 41 -4.44 -5.72 2.38
N VAL A 42 -4.81 -4.99 3.43
CA VAL A 42 -5.75 -5.46 4.46
C VAL A 42 -7.09 -4.78 4.22
N TYR A 43 -8.16 -5.57 4.04
CA TYR A 43 -9.45 -5.01 3.66
C TYR A 43 -10.63 -5.66 4.38
N TYR A 44 -11.74 -4.92 4.42
CA TYR A 44 -13.09 -5.43 4.66
C TYR A 44 -13.93 -5.26 3.40
N SER A 45 -14.70 -6.28 3.02
CA SER A 45 -15.58 -6.23 1.85
C SER A 45 -16.83 -7.07 2.10
N MET A 46 -17.99 -6.42 2.23
CA MET A 46 -19.28 -7.11 2.41
C MET A 46 -19.87 -7.61 1.07
N TYR A 47 -19.65 -6.84 0.00
CA TYR A 47 -20.29 -7.05 -1.31
C TYR A 47 -19.27 -7.16 -2.45
N GLY A 48 -18.01 -7.54 -2.17
CA GLY A 48 -16.97 -7.75 -3.21
C GLY A 48 -16.31 -6.49 -3.82
N HIS A 49 -16.93 -5.32 -3.73
CA HIS A 49 -16.40 -4.08 -4.36
C HIS A 49 -14.99 -3.68 -3.89
N VAL A 50 -14.75 -3.72 -2.59
CA VAL A 50 -13.44 -3.35 -2.01
C VAL A 50 -12.42 -4.43 -2.29
N GLU A 51 -12.82 -5.70 -2.26
CA GLU A 51 -11.96 -6.81 -2.65
C GLU A 51 -11.48 -6.66 -4.10
N LYS A 52 -12.37 -6.28 -5.03
CA LYS A 52 -11.99 -6.04 -6.43
C LYS A 52 -10.93 -4.94 -6.57
N LEU A 53 -11.04 -3.86 -5.79
CA LEU A 53 -9.98 -2.84 -5.72
C LEU A 53 -8.70 -3.40 -5.10
N ALA A 54 -8.81 -4.20 -4.03
CA ALA A 54 -7.67 -4.79 -3.33
C ALA A 54 -6.85 -5.73 -4.24
N GLU A 55 -7.52 -6.57 -5.03
CA GLU A 55 -6.90 -7.40 -6.06
C GLU A 55 -6.08 -6.56 -7.04
N LYS A 56 -6.66 -5.46 -7.52
CA LYS A 56 -6.02 -4.59 -8.51
C LYS A 56 -4.86 -3.78 -7.92
N ILE A 57 -4.98 -3.35 -6.67
CA ILE A 57 -3.89 -2.75 -5.89
C ILE A 57 -2.75 -3.75 -5.72
N LYS A 58 -3.04 -5.01 -5.41
CA LYS A 58 -2.02 -6.07 -5.30
C LYS A 58 -1.29 -6.26 -6.62
N GLU A 59 -1.99 -6.31 -7.76
CA GLU A 59 -1.36 -6.37 -9.09
C GLU A 59 -0.40 -5.18 -9.30
N GLY A 60 -0.83 -3.97 -8.94
CA GLY A 60 0.00 -2.78 -8.99
C GLY A 60 1.27 -2.89 -8.16
N ALA A 61 1.15 -3.36 -6.91
CA ALA A 61 2.28 -3.55 -6.00
C ALA A 61 3.27 -4.61 -6.51
N LEU A 62 2.76 -5.75 -7.01
CA LEU A 62 3.58 -6.84 -7.57
C LEU A 62 4.30 -6.46 -8.87
N SER A 63 3.91 -5.37 -9.54
CA SER A 63 4.63 -4.86 -10.71
C SER A 63 6.00 -4.26 -10.38
N ILE A 64 6.32 -4.08 -9.09
CA ILE A 64 7.59 -3.56 -8.62
C ILE A 64 8.52 -4.71 -8.21
N GLU A 65 9.69 -4.78 -8.84
CA GLU A 65 10.71 -5.79 -8.51
C GLU A 65 11.11 -5.72 -7.03
N GLY A 66 11.25 -6.88 -6.39
CA GLY A 66 11.65 -6.98 -4.98
C GLY A 66 10.54 -6.56 -4.00
N VAL A 67 9.28 -6.52 -4.44
CA VAL A 67 8.10 -6.33 -3.59
C VAL A 67 7.26 -7.60 -3.58
N GLU A 68 6.92 -8.06 -2.38
CA GLU A 68 5.92 -9.10 -2.14
C GLU A 68 4.62 -8.42 -1.68
N ALA A 69 3.49 -8.76 -2.28
CA ALA A 69 2.20 -8.20 -1.90
C ALA A 69 1.18 -9.30 -1.54
N LYS A 70 0.55 -9.17 -0.37
CA LYS A 70 -0.42 -10.15 0.15
C LYS A 70 -1.75 -9.50 0.49
N LEU A 71 -2.84 -10.17 0.10
CA LEU A 71 -4.20 -9.79 0.50
C LEU A 71 -4.54 -10.40 1.85
N TRP A 72 -5.28 -9.65 2.65
CA TRP A 72 -5.76 -10.05 3.96
C TRP A 72 -7.17 -9.51 4.20
N GLN A 73 -8.06 -10.37 4.71
CA GLN A 73 -9.38 -9.95 5.18
C GLN A 73 -9.33 -9.62 6.66
N VAL A 74 -10.02 -8.57 7.10
CA VAL A 74 -10.30 -8.39 8.53
C VAL A 74 -11.45 -9.32 8.97
N PRO A 75 -11.50 -9.74 10.24
CA PRO A 75 -12.59 -10.59 10.73
C PRO A 75 -13.96 -9.95 10.55
N GLU A 76 -14.95 -10.76 10.16
CA GLU A 76 -16.36 -10.36 10.19
C GLU A 76 -16.87 -10.31 11.63
N THR A 77 -17.77 -9.38 11.90
CA THR A 77 -18.37 -9.15 13.24
C THR A 77 -19.87 -9.44 13.28
N LEU A 78 -20.52 -9.49 12.11
CA LEU A 78 -21.94 -9.82 12.02
C LEU A 78 -22.16 -11.34 12.08
N PRO A 79 -23.23 -11.81 12.76
CA PRO A 79 -23.64 -13.20 12.70
C PRO A 79 -23.97 -13.64 11.28
N ASP A 80 -23.71 -14.91 10.94
CA ASP A 80 -23.96 -15.45 9.59
C ASP A 80 -25.43 -15.29 9.17
N GLU A 81 -26.39 -15.41 10.10
CA GLU A 81 -27.82 -15.18 9.82
C GLU A 81 -28.13 -13.75 9.36
N VAL A 82 -27.39 -12.75 9.85
CA VAL A 82 -27.52 -11.35 9.43
C VAL A 82 -26.92 -11.18 8.04
N LEU A 83 -25.76 -11.79 7.79
CA LEU A 83 -25.10 -11.76 6.48
C LEU A 83 -25.99 -12.35 5.38
N VAL A 84 -26.66 -13.47 5.66
CA VAL A 84 -27.62 -14.09 4.74
C VAL A 84 -28.79 -13.13 4.44
N LYS A 85 -29.36 -12.49 5.46
CA LYS A 85 -30.45 -11.51 5.28
C LYS A 85 -30.03 -10.27 4.51
N MET A 86 -28.77 -9.89 4.63
CA MET A 86 -28.17 -8.74 3.93
C MET A 86 -27.71 -9.08 2.50
N SER A 87 -27.88 -10.34 2.07
CA SER A 87 -27.35 -10.84 0.79
C SER A 87 -25.86 -10.55 0.63
N ALA A 88 -25.09 -10.71 1.71
CA ALA A 88 -23.64 -10.51 1.67
C ALA A 88 -23.01 -11.46 0.65
N HIS A 89 -21.95 -10.99 -0.01
CA HIS A 89 -21.20 -11.84 -0.94
C HIS A 89 -20.58 -13.03 -0.19
N PRO A 90 -20.41 -14.19 -0.85
CA PRO A 90 -19.69 -15.31 -0.28
C PRO A 90 -18.28 -14.89 0.18
N LYS A 91 -17.83 -15.44 1.31
CA LYS A 91 -16.48 -15.20 1.82
C LYS A 91 -15.46 -15.68 0.79
N SER A 92 -14.46 -14.84 0.55
CA SER A 92 -13.31 -15.18 -0.30
C SER A 92 -12.35 -16.12 0.43
N GLU A 93 -11.53 -16.84 -0.34
CA GLU A 93 -10.45 -17.71 0.16
C GLU A 93 -9.23 -16.91 0.70
N VAL A 94 -9.26 -15.57 0.60
CA VAL A 94 -8.22 -14.71 1.16
C VAL A 94 -8.15 -14.92 2.69
N PRO A 95 -6.96 -15.15 3.28
CA PRO A 95 -6.85 -15.43 4.70
C PRO A 95 -7.27 -14.23 5.57
N ILE A 96 -7.79 -14.53 6.75
CA ILE A 96 -8.11 -13.54 7.78
C ILE A 96 -6.82 -13.15 8.52
N ILE A 97 -6.59 -11.85 8.68
CA ILE A 97 -5.43 -11.32 9.42
C ILE A 97 -5.76 -11.13 10.91
N SER A 98 -4.80 -11.40 11.77
CA SER A 98 -4.83 -10.98 13.18
C SER A 98 -4.10 -9.64 13.35
N PRO A 99 -4.50 -8.79 14.34
CA PRO A 99 -3.89 -7.47 14.53
C PRO A 99 -2.36 -7.48 14.57
N ASN A 100 -1.75 -8.41 15.32
CA ASN A 100 -0.29 -8.47 15.48
C ASN A 100 0.48 -8.71 14.18
N GLN A 101 -0.14 -9.34 13.17
CA GLN A 101 0.51 -9.58 11.89
C GLN A 101 0.72 -8.30 11.07
N LEU A 102 0.10 -7.18 11.44
CA LEU A 102 0.38 -5.88 10.82
C LEU A 102 1.86 -5.49 10.95
N ALA A 103 2.53 -5.88 12.04
CA ALA A 103 3.93 -5.58 12.28
C ALA A 103 4.88 -6.26 11.28
N GLU A 104 4.46 -7.38 10.67
CA GLU A 104 5.24 -8.15 9.69
C GLU A 104 5.36 -7.45 8.32
N ALA A 105 4.51 -6.47 8.05
CA ALA A 105 4.51 -5.72 6.80
C ALA A 105 5.51 -4.56 6.84
N ASP A 106 6.15 -4.27 5.71
CA ASP A 106 6.93 -3.05 5.52
C ASP A 106 6.04 -1.88 5.07
N GLY A 107 4.87 -2.15 4.50
CA GLY A 107 3.87 -1.15 4.12
C GLY A 107 2.46 -1.71 4.12
N LEU A 108 1.49 -0.86 4.45
CA LEU A 108 0.10 -1.25 4.69
C LEU A 108 -0.88 -0.46 3.81
N LEU A 109 -1.74 -1.14 3.06
CA LEU A 109 -2.86 -0.52 2.37
C LEU A 109 -4.16 -1.01 3.00
N PHE A 110 -4.98 -0.08 3.48
CA PHE A 110 -6.22 -0.39 4.20
C PHE A 110 -7.45 -0.07 3.36
N GLY A 111 -8.30 -1.08 3.20
CA GLY A 111 -9.49 -1.04 2.34
C GLY A 111 -10.79 -1.26 3.08
N PHE A 112 -11.78 -0.40 2.92
CA PHE A 112 -13.09 -0.61 3.55
C PHE A 112 -14.23 0.12 2.84
N PRO A 113 -15.47 -0.40 2.90
CA PRO A 113 -16.62 0.35 2.44
C PRO A 113 -16.93 1.47 3.45
N THR A 114 -17.44 2.58 2.94
CA THR A 114 -17.92 3.67 3.79
C THR A 114 -19.15 3.24 4.59
N ARG A 115 -19.25 3.74 5.81
CA ARG A 115 -20.46 3.80 6.62
C ARG A 115 -20.59 5.24 7.11
N PHE A 116 -21.44 6.01 6.43
CA PHE A 116 -21.73 7.42 6.74
C PHE A 116 -20.47 8.31 6.80
N GLY A 117 -19.53 8.13 5.85
CA GLY A 117 -18.29 8.92 5.81
C GLY A 117 -17.19 8.44 6.77
N MET A 118 -17.34 7.25 7.33
CA MET A 118 -16.34 6.57 8.17
C MET A 118 -16.07 5.15 7.66
N MET A 119 -15.04 4.50 8.19
CA MET A 119 -14.81 3.08 7.94
C MET A 119 -15.94 2.20 8.51
N ALA A 120 -16.11 1.01 7.94
CA ALA A 120 -17.03 0.01 8.47
C ALA A 120 -16.66 -0.44 9.90
N ALA A 121 -17.67 -0.83 10.69
CA ALA A 121 -17.49 -1.24 12.07
C ALA A 121 -16.51 -2.43 12.22
N GLN A 122 -16.53 -3.38 11.28
CA GLN A 122 -15.60 -4.51 11.21
C GLN A 122 -14.15 -4.04 11.18
N PHE A 123 -13.87 -3.05 10.31
CA PHE A 123 -12.53 -2.51 10.16
C PHE A 123 -12.12 -1.69 11.38
N LYS A 124 -13.06 -0.92 11.95
CA LYS A 124 -12.82 -0.17 13.18
C LYS A 124 -12.52 -1.08 14.36
N ALA A 125 -13.28 -2.17 14.52
CA ALA A 125 -13.05 -3.16 15.57
C ALA A 125 -11.69 -3.85 15.44
N PHE A 126 -11.27 -4.16 14.20
CA PHE A 126 -9.93 -4.68 13.93
C PHE A 126 -8.84 -3.70 14.36
N LEU A 127 -8.97 -2.41 14.04
CA LEU A 127 -8.02 -1.39 14.47
C LEU A 127 -8.07 -1.14 15.99
N ASP A 128 -9.24 -1.24 16.63
CA ASP A 128 -9.35 -1.12 18.10
C ASP A 128 -8.63 -2.25 18.84
N ALA A 129 -8.46 -3.40 18.19
CA ALA A 129 -7.68 -4.51 18.71
C ALA A 129 -6.15 -4.35 18.55
N THR A 130 -5.67 -3.22 18.03
CA THR A 130 -4.23 -2.94 17.83
C THR A 130 -3.57 -2.20 19.00
N GLY A 131 -4.23 -2.13 20.17
CA GLY A 131 -3.72 -1.38 21.33
C GLY A 131 -2.34 -1.82 21.83
N SER A 132 -1.97 -3.10 21.69
CA SER A 132 -0.62 -3.60 21.98
C SER A 132 0.42 -3.02 21.03
N LEU A 133 0.17 -3.09 19.72
CA LEU A 133 1.05 -2.55 18.68
C LEU A 133 1.22 -1.04 18.81
N TRP A 134 0.14 -0.34 19.16
CA TRP A 134 0.20 1.08 19.45
C TRP A 134 1.12 1.33 20.64
N ARG A 135 0.97 0.58 21.74
CA ARG A 135 1.78 0.77 22.94
C ARG A 135 3.27 0.47 22.70
N SER A 136 3.59 -0.52 21.87
CA SER A 136 4.98 -0.88 21.50
C SER A 136 5.52 -0.09 20.32
N GLN A 137 4.70 0.77 19.69
CA GLN A 137 5.05 1.57 18.50
C GLN A 137 5.49 0.70 17.31
N GLU A 138 5.00 -0.53 17.20
CA GLU A 138 5.42 -1.48 16.16
C GLU A 138 5.00 -1.09 14.74
N LEU A 139 4.02 -0.20 14.60
CA LEU A 139 3.59 0.33 13.31
C LEU A 139 4.21 1.69 12.96
N ALA A 140 4.96 2.29 13.89
CA ALA A 140 5.53 3.62 13.70
C ALA A 140 6.53 3.62 12.52
N GLY A 141 6.48 4.68 11.70
CA GLY A 141 7.33 4.85 10.52
C GLY A 141 6.94 4.00 9.31
N LYS A 142 6.05 3.00 9.47
CA LYS A 142 5.58 2.20 8.32
C LYS A 142 4.68 3.05 7.43
N PRO A 143 4.89 3.08 6.10
CA PRO A 143 3.96 3.73 5.19
C PRO A 143 2.59 3.05 5.24
N ALA A 144 1.55 3.87 5.16
CA ALA A 144 0.17 3.41 5.06
C ALA A 144 -0.64 4.22 4.04
N GLY A 145 -1.48 3.55 3.25
CA GLY A 145 -2.42 4.20 2.34
C GLY A 145 -3.84 3.65 2.52
N LEU A 146 -4.81 4.34 1.93
CA LEU A 146 -6.23 4.06 2.11
C LEU A 146 -6.92 3.84 0.76
N PHE A 147 -7.91 2.97 0.71
CA PHE A 147 -8.82 2.83 -0.42
C PHE A 147 -10.22 2.43 0.05
N PHE A 148 -11.26 2.73 -0.72
CA PHE A 148 -12.63 2.63 -0.19
C PHE A 148 -13.70 2.47 -1.26
N SER A 149 -14.88 2.01 -0.85
CA SER A 149 -16.08 1.97 -1.68
C SER A 149 -17.20 2.78 -1.05
N THR A 150 -17.93 3.55 -1.85
CA THR A 150 -19.07 4.37 -1.39
C THR A 150 -20.33 4.07 -2.21
N GLY A 151 -21.51 4.34 -1.66
CA GLY A 151 -22.76 4.17 -2.39
C GLY A 151 -23.01 5.26 -3.44
N SER A 152 -22.60 6.50 -3.16
CA SER A 152 -22.94 7.67 -3.98
C SER A 152 -21.79 8.67 -4.08
N GLN A 153 -21.86 9.57 -5.06
CA GLN A 153 -20.82 10.54 -5.38
C GLN A 153 -20.39 11.42 -4.19
N GLY A 154 -21.36 11.95 -3.44
CA GLY A 154 -21.10 12.74 -2.22
C GLY A 154 -21.07 11.91 -0.93
N GLY A 155 -21.27 10.59 -1.01
CA GLY A 155 -21.52 9.69 0.12
C GLY A 155 -20.29 9.33 0.94
N GLY A 156 -19.28 10.20 0.99
CA GLY A 156 -18.08 10.02 1.82
C GLY A 156 -16.82 9.55 1.09
N GLN A 157 -16.69 9.86 -0.21
CA GLN A 157 -15.49 9.58 -1.02
C GLN A 157 -14.20 10.22 -0.48
N GLU A 158 -14.32 11.27 0.33
CA GLU A 158 -13.16 11.93 0.93
C GLU A 158 -13.18 11.79 2.45
N THR A 159 -14.35 11.99 3.08
CA THR A 159 -14.48 11.91 4.54
C THR A 159 -14.13 10.54 5.11
N THR A 160 -14.41 9.46 4.37
CA THR A 160 -14.02 8.10 4.77
C THR A 160 -12.50 7.98 4.93
N ALA A 161 -11.73 8.62 4.05
CA ALA A 161 -10.28 8.68 4.17
C ALA A 161 -9.84 9.64 5.29
N LEU A 162 -10.41 10.86 5.33
CA LEU A 162 -10.06 11.88 6.33
C LEU A 162 -10.24 11.38 7.77
N THR A 163 -11.34 10.67 8.03
CA THR A 163 -11.59 10.08 9.35
C THR A 163 -10.66 8.91 9.64
N ALA A 164 -10.31 8.10 8.63
CA ALA A 164 -9.41 6.97 8.81
C ALA A 164 -7.93 7.36 9.00
N VAL A 165 -7.48 8.49 8.44
CA VAL A 165 -6.10 9.00 8.63
C VAL A 165 -5.78 9.22 10.11
N THR A 166 -6.78 9.52 10.94
CA THR A 166 -6.60 9.65 12.40
C THR A 166 -6.00 8.38 13.02
N GLN A 167 -6.42 7.19 12.57
CA GLN A 167 -5.89 5.92 13.06
C GLN A 167 -4.41 5.75 12.70
N LEU A 168 -4.04 6.14 11.48
CA LEU A 168 -2.65 6.09 11.01
C LEU A 168 -1.76 7.02 11.83
N ALA A 169 -2.23 8.25 12.08
CA ALA A 169 -1.51 9.24 12.85
C ALA A 169 -1.23 8.78 14.29
N HIS A 170 -2.23 8.18 14.96
CA HIS A 170 -2.07 7.69 16.32
C HIS A 170 -1.09 6.51 16.43
N HIS A 171 -0.95 5.70 15.38
CA HIS A 171 0.05 4.63 15.28
C HIS A 171 1.43 5.11 14.82
N GLY A 172 1.60 6.41 14.53
CA GLY A 172 2.86 6.94 14.03
C GLY A 172 3.20 6.49 12.60
N MET A 173 2.21 6.03 11.83
CA MET A 173 2.40 5.59 10.45
C MET A 173 2.56 6.78 9.51
N ILE A 174 3.25 6.57 8.38
CA ILE A 174 3.44 7.59 7.35
C ILE A 174 2.30 7.47 6.34
N PHE A 175 1.36 8.43 6.34
CA PHE A 175 0.29 8.42 5.34
C PHE A 175 0.84 8.71 3.92
N VAL A 176 0.62 7.78 3.01
CA VAL A 176 0.98 7.86 1.59
C VAL A 176 -0.30 7.99 0.76
N PRO A 177 -0.73 9.23 0.42
CA PRO A 177 -1.86 9.46 -0.47
C PRO A 177 -1.50 9.14 -1.93
N ILE A 178 -2.50 9.02 -2.81
CA ILE A 178 -2.24 8.99 -4.26
C ILE A 178 -1.79 10.38 -4.74
N GLY A 179 -2.34 11.43 -4.15
CA GLY A 179 -2.23 12.78 -4.70
C GLY A 179 -2.80 12.84 -6.12
N TYR A 180 -2.19 13.65 -6.97
CA TYR A 180 -2.54 13.72 -8.40
C TYR A 180 -1.62 12.85 -9.28
N THR A 181 -0.92 11.87 -8.70
CA THR A 181 0.10 11.08 -9.41
C THR A 181 -0.47 10.14 -10.47
N PHE A 182 -1.80 9.89 -10.47
CA PHE A 182 -2.51 9.17 -11.54
C PHE A 182 -2.77 10.03 -12.80
N GLY A 183 -2.20 11.24 -12.86
CA GLY A 183 -2.15 12.05 -14.07
C GLY A 183 -3.54 12.49 -14.57
N ALA A 184 -3.74 12.43 -15.89
CA ALA A 184 -4.98 12.86 -16.53
C ALA A 184 -6.23 12.15 -15.99
N GLY A 185 -6.10 10.90 -15.52
CA GLY A 185 -7.20 10.15 -14.90
C GLY A 185 -7.74 10.79 -13.61
N MET A 186 -7.00 11.70 -12.97
CA MET A 186 -7.48 12.48 -11.82
C MET A 186 -8.41 13.64 -12.22
N PHE A 187 -8.36 14.06 -13.48
CA PHE A 187 -9.14 15.18 -14.03
C PHE A 187 -10.29 14.72 -14.94
N GLU A 188 -10.58 13.42 -14.95
CA GLU A 188 -11.74 12.85 -15.65
C GLU A 188 -13.04 13.41 -15.08
N MET A 189 -13.89 13.96 -15.94
CA MET A 189 -15.15 14.64 -15.59
C MET A 189 -16.36 14.19 -16.43
N GLU A 190 -16.15 13.41 -17.49
CA GLU A 190 -17.20 12.88 -18.37
C GLU A 190 -17.83 11.61 -17.79
N LYS A 191 -17.03 10.79 -17.09
CA LYS A 191 -17.49 9.54 -16.47
C LYS A 191 -17.53 9.63 -14.96
N VAL A 192 -18.61 9.12 -14.36
CA VAL A 192 -18.71 8.97 -12.90
C VAL A 192 -17.69 7.92 -12.42
N LYS A 193 -16.68 8.39 -11.68
CA LYS A 193 -15.63 7.56 -11.09
C LYS A 193 -15.39 7.89 -9.62
N GLY A 194 -15.08 6.87 -8.85
CA GLY A 194 -14.60 6.99 -7.50
C GLY A 194 -13.14 7.45 -7.42
N GLY A 195 -12.58 7.24 -6.23
CA GLY A 195 -11.29 7.73 -5.78
C GLY A 195 -11.19 9.24 -5.61
N SER A 196 -10.12 9.64 -4.94
CA SER A 196 -9.75 11.03 -4.66
C SER A 196 -8.24 11.10 -4.46
N PRO A 197 -7.63 12.28 -4.27
CA PRO A 197 -6.21 12.37 -3.94
C PRO A 197 -5.83 11.58 -2.66
N TYR A 198 -6.79 11.29 -1.77
CA TYR A 198 -6.56 10.54 -0.55
C TYR A 198 -6.40 9.02 -0.75
N GLY A 199 -6.86 8.47 -1.87
CA GLY A 199 -6.91 7.03 -2.10
C GLY A 199 -7.77 6.62 -3.28
N ALA A 200 -7.54 5.42 -3.81
CA ALA A 200 -8.40 4.87 -4.85
C ALA A 200 -9.76 4.54 -4.25
N GLY A 201 -10.80 4.62 -5.07
CA GLY A 201 -12.11 4.23 -4.61
C GLY A 201 -13.07 3.95 -5.73
N THR A 202 -14.22 3.41 -5.36
CA THR A 202 -15.26 3.00 -6.29
C THR A 202 -16.65 3.35 -5.80
N PHE A 203 -17.58 3.62 -6.73
CA PHE A 203 -19.00 3.70 -6.42
C PHE A 203 -19.68 2.34 -6.57
N ALA A 204 -20.35 1.88 -5.51
CA ALA A 204 -21.18 0.68 -5.50
C ALA A 204 -22.62 0.96 -5.98
N GLY A 205 -23.07 2.22 -5.99
CA GLY A 205 -24.47 2.55 -6.30
C GLY A 205 -25.43 1.94 -5.29
N ASP A 206 -26.42 1.20 -5.79
CA ASP A 206 -27.33 0.35 -5.02
C ASP A 206 -26.73 -1.02 -4.65
N GLY A 207 -25.45 -1.25 -4.95
CA GLY A 207 -24.74 -2.51 -4.79
C GLY A 207 -24.55 -3.27 -6.11
N SER A 208 -25.17 -2.83 -7.20
CA SER A 208 -25.03 -3.48 -8.52
C SER A 208 -23.84 -2.97 -9.35
N ARG A 209 -23.34 -1.76 -9.07
CA ARG A 209 -22.22 -1.16 -9.82
C ARG A 209 -20.88 -1.65 -9.28
N PHE A 210 -20.15 -2.39 -10.09
CA PHE A 210 -18.77 -2.77 -9.79
C PHE A 210 -17.76 -1.71 -10.23
N PRO A 211 -16.50 -1.76 -9.73
CA PRO A 211 -15.45 -0.85 -10.17
C PRO A 211 -15.31 -0.82 -11.69
N SER A 212 -15.39 0.38 -12.24
CA SER A 212 -15.12 0.69 -13.64
C SER A 212 -13.63 0.56 -13.95
N GLU A 213 -13.30 0.51 -15.24
CA GLU A 213 -11.92 0.40 -15.71
C GLU A 213 -11.01 1.51 -15.16
N ILE A 214 -11.45 2.77 -15.19
CA ILE A 214 -10.65 3.90 -14.69
C ILE A 214 -10.43 3.84 -13.15
N GLU A 215 -11.41 3.32 -12.40
CA GLU A 215 -11.25 3.11 -10.95
C GLU A 215 -10.25 1.98 -10.67
N LEU A 216 -10.25 0.92 -11.50
CA LEU A 216 -9.29 -0.17 -11.44
C LEU A 216 -7.88 0.27 -11.87
N GLU A 217 -7.75 1.12 -12.88
CA GLU A 217 -6.47 1.71 -13.27
C GLU A 217 -5.88 2.59 -12.17
N GLN A 218 -6.73 3.40 -11.50
CA GLN A 218 -6.30 4.19 -10.35
C GLN A 218 -5.86 3.29 -9.18
N ALA A 219 -6.57 2.19 -8.93
CA ALA A 219 -6.22 1.20 -7.92
C ALA A 219 -4.87 0.52 -8.22
N PHE A 220 -4.65 0.11 -9.48
CA PHE A 220 -3.36 -0.41 -9.93
C PHE A 220 -2.24 0.62 -9.72
N HIS A 221 -2.48 1.87 -10.12
CA HIS A 221 -1.53 2.96 -9.94
C HIS A 221 -1.20 3.18 -8.46
N GLN A 222 -2.20 3.19 -7.57
CA GLN A 222 -1.97 3.32 -6.13
C GLN A 222 -1.07 2.20 -5.61
N GLY A 223 -1.35 0.95 -5.96
CA GLY A 223 -0.54 -0.19 -5.55
C GLY A 223 0.92 -0.06 -5.99
N LYS A 224 1.13 0.30 -7.25
CA LYS A 224 2.47 0.51 -7.82
C LYS A 224 3.21 1.67 -7.13
N TYR A 225 2.56 2.82 -7.02
CA TYR A 225 3.11 4.02 -6.40
C TYR A 225 3.48 3.77 -4.93
N PHE A 226 2.56 3.18 -4.17
CA PHE A 226 2.76 2.85 -2.77
C PHE A 226 3.92 1.87 -2.57
N ALA A 227 4.01 0.83 -3.39
CA ALA A 227 5.09 -0.16 -3.32
C ALA A 227 6.48 0.47 -3.56
N ILE A 228 6.59 1.44 -4.48
CA ILE A 228 7.84 2.21 -4.70
C ILE A 228 8.22 2.97 -3.43
N ILE A 229 7.26 3.63 -2.77
CA ILE A 229 7.51 4.38 -1.54
C ILE A 229 7.91 3.44 -0.40
N ALA A 230 7.19 2.34 -0.21
CA ALA A 230 7.51 1.34 0.80
C ALA A 230 8.91 0.76 0.63
N LYS A 231 9.31 0.44 -0.60
CA LYS A 231 10.66 -0.05 -0.90
C LYS A 231 11.74 0.98 -0.57
N LYS A 232 11.52 2.26 -0.87
CA LYS A 232 12.45 3.35 -0.54
C LYS A 232 12.61 3.56 0.96
N LEU A 233 11.50 3.54 1.70
CA LEU A 233 11.51 3.71 3.15
C LEU A 233 12.17 2.51 3.85
N LYS A 234 11.90 1.28 3.41
CA LYS A 234 12.55 0.07 3.92
C LYS A 234 14.07 0.11 3.75
N ALA A 235 14.57 0.56 2.60
CA ALA A 235 16.00 0.65 2.33
C ALA A 235 16.73 1.68 3.23
N SER A 236 15.98 2.52 3.96
CA SER A 236 16.50 3.58 4.82
C SER A 236 16.33 3.29 6.32
N ALA A 237 15.68 2.18 6.67
CA ALA A 237 15.43 1.73 8.04
C ALA A 237 16.44 0.64 8.44
#